data_AF-A0A7X7GLV0-F1
#
_entry.id   AF-A0A7X7GLV0-F1
#
_cell.length_a   1.000
_cell.length_b   1.000
_cell.length_c   1.000
_cell.angle_alpha   90.00
_cell.angle_beta   90.00
_cell.angle_gamma   90.00
#
_symmetry.space_group_name_H-M   'P 1'
#
loop_
_entity.id
_entity.type
_entity.pdbx_description
1 polymer ?
#
loop_
_entity_poly.entity_id
_entity_poly.type
_entity_poly.pdbx_seq_one_letter_code
_entity_poly.pdbx_strand_id
1 'polypeptide(L)'
;MDTHQVVAYLLERLGRTLTAYIANSRSRSMPARWATPPGEKTHATPADDKVTRLKAAHAVFRLIEDADNDQVARGWLISANPRLDGHTPAEYIRDSKIPDVYRAAAAFVEDSYYA
;
A
#
# COMPACT_ATOMS: atom_id res chain seq x y z
N MET A 1 -1.17 13.28 -5.58
CA MET A 1 -0.01 12.51 -6.07
C MET A 1 -0.46 11.60 -7.19
N ASP A 2 0.25 11.59 -8.31
CA ASP A 2 -0.10 10.80 -9.50
C ASP A 2 0.17 9.31 -9.29
N THR A 3 -0.49 8.45 -10.07
CA THR A 3 -0.37 6.99 -9.93
C THR A 3 1.07 6.51 -10.03
N HIS A 4 1.87 7.04 -10.96
CA HIS A 4 3.26 6.60 -11.12
C HIS A 4 4.12 6.93 -9.89
N GLN A 5 3.93 8.11 -9.30
CA GLN A 5 4.59 8.52 -8.06
C GLN A 5 4.18 7.63 -6.89
N VAL A 6 2.89 7.24 -6.82
CA VAL A 6 2.38 6.29 -5.81
C VAL A 6 3.08 4.94 -5.93
N VAL A 7 3.23 4.42 -7.15
CA VAL A 7 3.90 3.14 -7.34
C VAL A 7 5.40 3.24 -7.06
N ALA A 8 6.05 4.34 -7.44
CA ALA A 8 7.47 4.57 -7.15
C ALA A 8 7.74 4.60 -5.64
N TYR A 9 6.92 5.33 -4.90
CA TYR A 9 6.97 5.39 -3.44
C TYR A 9 6.83 4.01 -2.79
N LEU A 10 5.82 3.23 -3.21
CA LEU A 10 5.59 1.90 -2.66
C LEU A 10 6.71 0.93 -3.03
N LEU A 11 7.29 1.05 -4.22
CA LEU A 11 8.41 0.23 -4.64
C LEU A 11 9.66 0.45 -3.78
N GLU A 12 9.94 1.70 -3.43
CA GLU A 12 11.06 2.06 -2.55
C GLU A 12 10.90 1.43 -1.17
N ARG A 13 9.70 1.54 -0.57
CA ARG A 13 9.45 1.11 0.82
C ARG A 13 9.07 -0.35 0.99
N LEU A 14 8.35 -0.93 0.02
CA LEU A 14 7.79 -2.28 0.10
C LEU A 14 8.51 -3.28 -0.81
N GLY A 15 9.21 -2.79 -1.83
CA GLY A 15 9.80 -3.61 -2.87
C GLY A 15 8.79 -4.17 -3.87
N ARG A 16 9.31 -4.81 -4.91
CA ARG A 16 8.53 -5.31 -6.07
C ARG A 16 7.49 -6.36 -5.68
N THR A 17 7.87 -7.29 -4.80
CA THR A 17 7.00 -8.43 -4.44
C THR A 17 5.74 -7.98 -3.72
N LEU A 18 5.88 -7.17 -2.66
CA LEU A 18 4.73 -6.72 -1.87
C LEU A 18 3.88 -5.72 -2.64
N THR A 19 4.49 -4.82 -3.42
CA THR A 19 3.74 -3.89 -4.28
C THR A 19 2.90 -4.63 -5.33
N ALA A 20 3.46 -5.66 -5.98
CA ALA A 20 2.72 -6.49 -6.92
C ALA A 20 1.59 -7.28 -6.24
N TYR A 21 1.85 -7.80 -5.04
CA TYR A 21 0.89 -8.53 -4.23
C TYR A 21 -0.33 -7.65 -3.89
N ILE A 22 -0.10 -6.46 -3.33
CA ILE A 22 -1.14 -5.49 -2.97
C ILE A 22 -1.98 -5.10 -4.19
N ALA A 23 -1.33 -4.87 -5.34
CA ALA A 23 -2.02 -4.56 -6.60
C ALA A 23 -2.78 -5.75 -7.22
N ASN A 24 -2.78 -6.92 -6.56
CA ASN A 24 -3.25 -8.19 -7.09
C ASN A 24 -2.72 -8.47 -8.51
N SER A 25 -1.42 -8.22 -8.71
CA SER A 25 -0.74 -8.38 -10.00
C SER A 25 -0.15 -9.77 -10.13
N ARG A 26 -0.43 -10.45 -11.26
CA ARG A 26 0.24 -11.72 -11.59
C ARG A 26 1.72 -11.54 -11.95
N SER A 27 2.13 -10.31 -12.31
CA SER A 27 3.51 -10.00 -12.68
C SER A 27 4.16 -9.08 -11.66
N ARG A 28 5.31 -9.52 -11.13
CA ARG A 28 6.17 -8.74 -10.22
C ARG A 28 7.00 -7.66 -10.92
N SER A 29 7.05 -7.67 -12.26
CA SER A 29 7.77 -6.64 -13.03
C SER A 29 6.90 -5.43 -13.37
N MET A 30 5.57 -5.59 -13.38
CA MET A 30 4.64 -4.51 -13.74
C MET A 30 4.71 -3.27 -12.84
N PRO A 31 4.87 -3.37 -11.51
CA PRO A 31 5.02 -2.18 -10.67
C PRO A 31 6.12 -1.22 -11.12
N ALA A 32 7.26 -1.74 -11.60
CA ALA A 32 8.34 -0.88 -12.08
C ALA A 32 7.94 -0.06 -13.31
N ARG A 33 7.13 -0.65 -14.21
CA ARG A 33 6.60 0.02 -15.41
C ARG A 33 5.51 1.04 -15.08
N TRP A 34 4.72 0.76 -14.04
CA TRP A 34 3.70 1.70 -13.54
C TRP A 34 4.33 2.90 -12.83
N ALA A 35 5.50 2.70 -12.21
CA ALA A 35 6.26 3.76 -11.55
C ALA A 35 7.00 4.67 -12.53
N THR A 36 7.29 4.21 -13.74
CA THR A 36 7.85 5.04 -14.80
C THR A 36 6.96 6.25 -15.07
N PRO A 37 7.49 7.48 -15.19
CA PRO A 37 6.73 8.66 -15.58
C PRO A 37 5.91 8.48 -16.87
N PRO A 38 4.68 9.01 -16.94
CA PRO A 38 3.88 9.02 -18.17
C PRO A 38 4.63 9.68 -19.32
N GLY A 39 4.59 9.06 -20.51
CA GLY A 39 5.29 9.54 -21.71
C GLY A 39 6.63 8.86 -21.99
N GLU A 40 7.21 8.14 -21.02
CA GLU A 40 8.39 7.32 -21.26
C GLU A 40 8.05 5.99 -21.94
N LYS A 41 8.98 5.47 -22.75
CA LYS A 41 8.81 4.24 -23.55
C LYS A 41 8.42 3.00 -22.74
N THR A 42 8.85 2.91 -21.49
CA THR A 42 8.63 1.73 -20.64
C THR A 42 7.38 1.85 -19.77
N HIS A 43 6.72 3.02 -19.78
CA HIS A 43 5.52 3.29 -19.00
C HIS A 43 4.40 2.31 -19.35
N ALA A 44 3.66 1.92 -18.33
CA ALA A 44 2.42 1.20 -18.48
C ALA A 44 1.38 1.80 -17.54
N THR A 45 0.13 1.90 -18.00
CA THR A 45 -0.97 2.33 -17.15
C THR A 45 -1.56 1.12 -16.43
N PRO A 46 -1.57 1.10 -15.07
CA PRO A 46 -2.29 0.06 -14.33
C PRO A 46 -3.80 0.19 -14.53
N ALA A 47 -4.53 -0.93 -14.44
CA ALA A 47 -5.99 -0.92 -14.41
C ALA A 47 -6.53 -0.25 -13.12
N ASP A 48 -7.74 0.29 -13.19
CA ASP A 48 -8.35 1.11 -12.12
C ASP A 48 -8.44 0.41 -10.76
N ASP A 49 -8.69 -0.90 -10.78
CA ASP A 49 -8.72 -1.72 -9.57
C ASP A 49 -7.34 -1.80 -8.91
N LYS A 50 -6.26 -1.81 -9.69
CA LYS A 50 -4.88 -1.76 -9.19
C LYS A 50 -4.55 -0.38 -8.67
N VAL A 51 -4.96 0.68 -9.37
CA VAL A 51 -4.80 2.07 -8.94
C VAL A 51 -5.43 2.27 -7.57
N THR A 52 -6.66 1.78 -7.39
CA THR A 52 -7.41 1.90 -6.14
C THR A 52 -6.66 1.25 -4.98
N ARG A 53 -6.19 0.01 -5.15
CA ARG A 53 -5.43 -0.73 -4.12
C ARG A 53 -4.08 -0.08 -3.80
N LEU A 54 -3.35 0.35 -4.82
CA LEU A 54 -2.05 1.00 -4.66
C LEU A 54 -2.19 2.35 -3.94
N LYS A 55 -3.20 3.16 -4.29
CA LYS A 55 -3.48 4.41 -3.59
C LYS A 55 -3.91 4.19 -2.14
N ALA A 56 -4.72 3.15 -1.88
CA ALA A 56 -5.10 2.79 -0.51
C ALA A 56 -3.89 2.38 0.32
N ALA A 57 -3.02 1.52 -0.21
CA ALA A 57 -1.78 1.12 0.46
C ALA A 57 -0.86 2.31 0.74
N HIS A 58 -0.70 3.22 -0.22
CA HIS A 58 0.07 4.43 -0.02
C HIS A 58 -0.52 5.32 1.08
N ALA A 59 -1.84 5.56 1.07
CA ALA A 59 -2.49 6.39 2.07
C ALA A 59 -2.33 5.81 3.49
N VAL A 60 -2.56 4.51 3.65
CA VAL A 60 -2.40 3.81 4.93
C VAL A 60 -0.94 3.80 5.38
N PHE A 61 -0.01 3.56 4.46
CA PHE A 61 1.42 3.60 4.78
C PHE A 61 1.84 4.98 5.28
N ARG A 62 1.48 6.05 4.56
CA ARG A 62 1.81 7.43 4.94
C ARG A 62 1.20 7.81 6.28
N LEU A 63 -0.05 7.41 6.53
CA LEU A 63 -0.74 7.66 7.80
C LEU A 63 0.05 7.09 8.99
N ILE A 64 0.58 5.88 8.85
CA ILE A 64 1.35 5.22 9.92
C ILE A 64 2.80 5.75 9.97
N GLU A 65 3.42 5.99 8.82
CA GLU A 65 4.77 6.56 8.73
C GLU A 65 4.84 7.95 9.35
N ASP A 66 3.80 8.77 9.19
CA ASP A 66 3.72 10.12 9.77
C ASP A 66 3.48 10.09 11.30
N ALA A 67 2.81 9.05 11.81
CA ALA A 67 2.59 8.87 13.24
C ALA A 67 3.80 8.26 13.96
N ASP A 68 4.64 7.52 13.23
CA ASP A 68 5.78 6.79 13.77
C ASP A 68 6.96 6.81 12.78
N ASN A 69 7.19 5.72 12.03
CA ASN A 69 8.24 5.62 11.02
C ASN A 69 7.92 4.58 9.93
N ASP A 70 8.77 4.51 8.91
CA ASP A 70 8.60 3.64 7.75
C ASP A 70 8.70 2.15 8.09
N GLN A 71 9.55 1.78 9.04
CA GLN A 71 9.69 0.41 9.53
C GLN A 71 8.40 -0.05 10.21
N VAL A 72 7.78 0.80 11.04
CA VAL A 72 6.49 0.52 11.69
C VAL A 72 5.37 0.42 10.66
N ALA A 73 5.29 1.36 9.70
CA ALA A 73 4.31 1.32 8.63
C ALA A 73 4.40 0.04 7.78
N ARG A 74 5.63 -0.37 7.43
CA ARG A 74 5.86 -1.63 6.71
C ARG A 74 5.47 -2.83 7.54
N GLY A 75 5.89 -2.88 8.81
CA GLY A 75 5.57 -3.96 9.74
C GLY A 75 4.07 -4.11 9.95
N TRP A 76 3.35 -3.00 10.09
CA TRP A 76 1.90 -2.98 10.26
C TRP A 76 1.17 -3.56 9.05
N LEU A 77 1.61 -3.24 7.82
CA LEU A 77 0.98 -3.76 6.60
C LEU A 77 1.09 -5.28 6.43
N ILE A 78 2.15 -5.90 6.97
CA ILE A 78 2.45 -7.33 6.74
C ILE A 78 2.24 -8.20 7.97
N SER A 79 1.96 -7.61 9.13
CA SER A 79 1.66 -8.32 10.36
C SER A 79 0.17 -8.61 10.48
N ALA A 80 -0.16 -9.71 11.16
CA ALA A 80 -1.54 -10.03 11.52
C ALA A 80 -2.14 -8.88 12.33
N ASN A 81 -3.33 -8.41 11.94
CA ASN A 81 -4.01 -7.32 12.60
C ASN A 81 -5.27 -7.83 13.31
N PRO A 82 -5.37 -7.68 14.65
CA PRO A 82 -6.52 -8.17 15.41
C PRO A 82 -7.83 -7.45 15.05
N ARG A 83 -7.76 -6.24 14.48
CA ARG A 83 -8.93 -5.49 13.99
C ARG A 83 -9.40 -5.95 12.61
N LEU A 84 -8.66 -6.86 11.96
CA LEU A 84 -8.94 -7.44 10.64
C LEU A 84 -9.05 -8.97 10.70
N ASP A 85 -9.57 -9.50 11.81
CA ASP A 85 -9.74 -10.95 12.04
C ASP A 85 -8.43 -11.75 11.95
N GLY A 86 -7.29 -11.13 12.29
CA GLY A 86 -5.98 -11.77 12.25
C GLY A 86 -5.33 -11.80 10.85
N HIS A 87 -6.01 -11.27 9.82
CA HIS A 87 -5.39 -11.08 8.51
C HIS A 87 -4.47 -9.87 8.48
N THR A 88 -3.60 -9.84 7.47
CA THR A 88 -2.73 -8.68 7.24
C THR A 88 -3.50 -7.55 6.52
N PRO A 89 -3.17 -6.29 6.80
CA PRO A 89 -3.72 -5.17 6.03
C PRO A 89 -3.42 -5.26 4.52
N ALA A 90 -2.26 -5.78 4.13
CA ALA A 90 -1.93 -6.00 2.72
C ALA A 90 -2.88 -7.00 2.03
N GLU A 91 -3.30 -8.07 2.73
CA GLU A 91 -4.32 -9.01 2.25
C GLU A 91 -5.67 -8.30 2.04
N TYR A 92 -6.13 -7.55 3.04
CA TYR A 92 -7.42 -6.86 2.94
C TYR A 92 -7.44 -5.80 1.83
N ILE A 93 -6.35 -5.06 1.63
CA ILE A 93 -6.23 -4.13 0.50
C ILE A 93 -6.28 -4.92 -0.83
N ARG A 94 -5.54 -6.03 -0.92
CA ARG A 94 -5.55 -6.89 -2.12
C ARG A 94 -6.96 -7.38 -2.46
N ASP A 95 -7.73 -7.74 -1.44
CA ASP A 95 -9.10 -8.25 -1.56
C ASP A 95 -10.16 -7.13 -1.63
N SER A 96 -9.73 -5.88 -1.80
CA SER A 96 -10.61 -4.70 -1.91
C SER A 96 -11.45 -4.40 -0.66
N LYS A 97 -11.09 -4.93 0.51
CA LYS A 97 -11.69 -4.61 1.83
C LYS A 97 -11.10 -3.33 2.43
N ILE A 98 -10.94 -2.32 1.61
CA ILE A 98 -10.21 -1.07 1.92
C ILE A 98 -10.83 -0.27 3.09
N PRO A 99 -12.16 -0.16 3.23
CA PRO A 99 -12.75 0.58 4.35
C PRO A 99 -12.35 0.03 5.72
N ASP A 100 -12.18 -1.29 5.84
CA ASP A 100 -11.82 -1.94 7.10
C ASP A 100 -10.38 -1.61 7.49
N VAL A 101 -9.49 -1.57 6.49
CA VAL A 101 -8.08 -1.21 6.68
C VAL A 101 -7.93 0.24 7.12
N TYR A 102 -8.70 1.17 6.55
CA TYR A 102 -8.67 2.56 6.99
C TYR A 102 -9.14 2.72 8.44
N ARG A 103 -10.20 2.02 8.85
CA ARG A 103 -10.66 2.04 10.26
C ARG A 103 -9.59 1.49 11.20
N ALA A 104 -8.94 0.38 10.83
CA ALA A 104 -7.86 -0.20 11.62
C ALA A 104 -6.63 0.74 11.71
N ALA A 105 -6.27 1.41 10.61
CA ALA A 105 -5.14 2.33 10.58
C ALA A 105 -5.41 3.60 11.42
N ALA A 106 -6.61 4.16 11.34
CA ALA A 106 -7.01 5.29 12.16
C ALA A 106 -6.94 4.96 13.66
N ALA A 107 -7.46 3.79 14.06
CA ALA A 107 -7.38 3.33 15.44
C ALA A 107 -5.94 3.12 15.91
N PHE A 108 -5.05 2.60 15.05
CA PHE A 108 -3.63 2.46 15.37
C PHE A 108 -2.97 3.81 15.66
N VAL A 109 -3.19 4.82 14.80
CA VAL A 109 -2.61 6.16 14.98
C VAL A 109 -3.19 6.86 16.21
N GLU A 110 -4.48 6.68 16.49
CA GLU A 110 -5.09 7.19 17.71
C GLU A 110 -4.46 6.56 18.96
N ASP A 111 -4.31 5.23 19.00
CA ASP A 111 -3.64 4.53 20.10
C ASP A 111 -2.19 5.01 20.28
N SER A 112 -1.44 5.22 19.18
CA SER A 112 -0.06 5.72 19.21
C SER A 112 0.06 7.13 19.78
N TYR A 113 -0.96 7.98 19.64
CA TYR A 113 -0.93 9.35 20.18
C TYR A 113 -1.10 9.40 21.70
N TYR A 114 -1.73 8.37 22.28
CA TYR A 114 -1.99 8.28 23.73
C TYR A 114 -1.00 7.37 24.48
N ALA A 115 0.01 6.82 23.81
CA ALA A 115 1.06 5.98 24.39
C ALA A 115 2.27 6.82 24.83
#